data_AF-A0A8B6DQ93-F1
#
_entry.id   AF-A0A8B6DQ93-F1
#
_cell.length_a   1.000
_cell.length_b   1.000
_cell.length_c   1.000
_cell.angle_alpha   90.00
_cell.angle_beta   90.00
_cell.angle_gamma   90.00
#
_symmetry.space_group_name_H-M   'P 1'
#
loop_
_entity.id
_entity.type
_entity.pdbx_description
1 polymer ?
#
loop_
_entity_poly.entity_id
_entity_poly.type
_entity_poly.pdbx_seq_one_letter_code
_entity_poly.pdbx_strand_id
1 'polypeptide(L)'
;MMKMVWDEALAEEAMKHALRYSMEHDNYYDRYSDSLPGVATGQNLCYGSIGWSDCLNKWFKEGDDFEYGTGSLTGNAWDVLHAAQILYWKTNRIGCARGVCGCSAYFVCNYAYTLVWEEYSVPWKNGVPCEACPNNCVDGLCDCGGKMCMNDGSLDLGTCECTCINHPNSPFQGDECQSLNCAVSSPGYCNGYTTDLQDMYCRIYTNLRNECPHFCKRCE
;
A
#
# COMPACT_ATOMS: atom_id res chain seq x y z
N MET A 1 12.07 -2.35 9.09
CA MET A 1 10.66 -2.80 9.13
C MET A 1 9.85 -1.71 9.77
N MET A 2 8.80 -1.20 9.12
CA MET A 2 7.93 -0.21 9.74
C MET A 2 6.97 -0.87 10.74
N LYS A 3 6.61 -0.12 11.79
CA LYS A 3 5.54 -0.51 12.69
C LYS A 3 4.20 -0.25 12.01
N MET A 4 3.33 -1.27 11.98
CA MET A 4 1.97 -1.12 11.49
C MET A 4 1.06 -0.49 12.54
N VAL A 5 0.20 0.44 12.11
CA VAL A 5 -0.89 1.02 12.91
C VAL A 5 -2.25 0.73 12.25
N TRP A 6 -3.32 0.78 13.04
CA TRP A 6 -4.68 0.63 12.52
C TRP A 6 -5.10 1.86 11.71
N ASP A 7 -5.79 1.63 10.60
CA ASP A 7 -6.38 2.67 9.75
C ASP A 7 -7.85 2.36 9.46
N GLU A 8 -8.73 3.24 9.92
CA GLU A 8 -10.18 3.06 9.81
C GLU A 8 -10.65 3.10 8.35
N ALA A 9 -10.04 3.92 7.49
CA ALA A 9 -10.46 4.01 6.09
C ALA A 9 -10.13 2.72 5.34
N LEU A 10 -8.95 2.12 5.61
CA LEU A 10 -8.64 0.79 5.09
C LEU A 10 -9.61 -0.28 5.59
N ALA A 11 -10.05 -0.19 6.85
CA ALA A 11 -11.00 -1.12 7.45
C ALA A 11 -12.41 -0.99 6.85
N GLU A 12 -12.85 0.24 6.57
CA GLU A 12 -14.10 0.51 5.86
C GLU A 12 -14.09 -0.10 4.44
N GLU A 13 -13.01 0.07 3.67
CA GLU A 13 -12.87 -0.57 2.36
C GLU A 13 -12.83 -2.11 2.48
N ALA A 14 -12.11 -2.64 3.47
CA ALA A 14 -12.08 -4.08 3.73
C ALA A 14 -13.48 -4.61 4.07
N MET A 15 -14.30 -3.84 4.80
CA MET A 15 -15.67 -4.21 5.14
C MET A 15 -16.57 -4.24 3.91
N LYS A 16 -16.45 -3.26 3.00
CA LYS A 16 -17.17 -3.29 1.72
C LYS A 16 -16.88 -4.56 0.93
N HIS A 17 -15.63 -5.03 0.94
CA HIS A 17 -15.27 -6.30 0.30
C HIS A 17 -15.83 -7.51 1.05
N ALA A 18 -15.64 -7.56 2.37
CA ALA A 18 -16.06 -8.69 3.20
C ALA A 18 -17.58 -8.96 3.12
N LEU A 19 -18.38 -7.91 2.91
CA LEU A 19 -19.84 -8.01 2.73
C LEU A 19 -20.28 -8.51 1.35
N ARG A 20 -19.39 -8.56 0.35
CA ARG A 20 -19.67 -9.14 -0.97
C ARG A 20 -19.58 -10.66 -0.97
N TYR A 21 -18.89 -11.24 0.02
CA TYR A 21 -18.61 -12.69 0.11
C TYR A 21 -17.91 -13.25 -1.14
N SER A 22 -17.14 -12.41 -1.84
CA SER A 22 -16.29 -12.79 -2.96
C SER A 22 -15.09 -13.58 -2.46
N MET A 23 -14.64 -14.58 -3.23
CA MET A 23 -13.35 -15.25 -3.01
C MET A 23 -12.20 -14.60 -3.78
N GLU A 24 -12.53 -13.70 -4.69
CA GLU A 24 -11.60 -13.01 -5.57
C GLU A 24 -11.22 -11.66 -4.95
N HIS A 25 -9.94 -11.29 -5.09
CA HIS A 25 -9.47 -9.95 -4.75
C HIS A 25 -10.24 -8.87 -5.50
N ASP A 26 -10.40 -7.72 -4.86
CA ASP A 26 -10.82 -6.50 -5.56
C ASP A 26 -9.86 -6.21 -6.73
N ASN A 27 -10.34 -5.48 -7.74
CA ASN A 27 -9.40 -4.85 -8.65
C ASN A 27 -8.57 -3.83 -7.88
N TYR A 28 -7.34 -3.61 -8.32
CA TYR A 28 -6.46 -2.62 -7.72
C TYR A 28 -7.12 -1.23 -7.58
N TYR A 29 -7.87 -0.81 -8.60
CA TYR A 29 -8.61 0.47 -8.61
C TYR A 29 -9.78 0.50 -7.62
N ASP A 30 -10.36 -0.65 -7.29
CA ASP A 30 -11.49 -0.76 -6.36
C ASP A 30 -11.03 -0.68 -4.89
N ARG A 31 -9.73 -0.87 -4.62
CA ARG A 31 -9.10 -0.69 -3.29
C ARG A 31 -8.55 0.72 -3.05
N TYR A 32 -8.79 1.64 -3.99
CA TYR A 32 -8.38 3.02 -3.84
C TYR A 32 -9.17 3.69 -2.70
N SER A 33 -8.48 4.38 -1.80
CA SER A 33 -9.10 5.17 -0.73
C SER A 33 -8.80 6.65 -0.97
N ASP A 34 -9.83 7.49 -0.96
CA ASP A 34 -9.68 8.95 -1.05
C ASP A 34 -8.89 9.53 0.14
N SER A 35 -8.85 8.81 1.26
CA SER A 35 -8.05 9.19 2.44
C SER A 35 -6.55 8.89 2.30
N LEU A 36 -6.17 8.03 1.35
CA LEU A 36 -4.79 7.61 1.07
C LEU A 36 -4.44 7.81 -0.41
N PRO A 37 -4.52 9.04 -0.95
CA PRO A 37 -4.29 9.32 -2.36
C PRO A 37 -2.88 8.91 -2.80
N GLY A 38 -2.80 8.21 -3.94
CA GLY A 38 -1.53 7.73 -4.49
C GLY A 38 -0.88 6.60 -3.70
N VAL A 39 -1.56 6.03 -2.70
CA VAL A 39 -1.10 4.84 -2.00
C VAL A 39 -1.72 3.61 -2.64
N ALA A 40 -0.85 2.67 -3.03
CA ALA A 40 -1.25 1.39 -3.58
C ALA A 40 -1.75 0.45 -2.47
N THR A 41 -3.04 0.12 -2.41
CA THR A 41 -3.57 -0.75 -1.34
C THR A 41 -3.39 -2.24 -1.64
N GLY A 42 -2.68 -2.95 -0.76
CA GLY A 42 -2.57 -4.42 -0.76
C GLY A 42 -3.77 -5.08 -0.09
N GLN A 43 -3.98 -6.39 -0.27
CA GLN A 43 -5.11 -7.12 0.31
C GLN A 43 -4.77 -8.59 0.58
N ASN A 44 -5.05 -9.06 1.79
CA ASN A 44 -5.08 -10.49 2.12
C ASN A 44 -6.51 -10.92 2.39
N LEU A 45 -6.87 -12.11 1.88
CA LEU A 45 -8.18 -12.71 2.07
C LEU A 45 -8.06 -14.04 2.79
N CYS A 46 -9.03 -14.35 3.63
CA CYS A 46 -9.07 -15.61 4.35
C CYS A 46 -10.51 -16.10 4.50
N TYR A 47 -10.71 -17.37 4.11
CA TYR A 47 -12.01 -18.04 4.06
C TYR A 47 -12.01 -19.26 4.94
N GLY A 48 -13.21 -19.64 5.42
CA GLY A 48 -13.39 -20.88 6.18
C GLY A 48 -12.61 -20.90 7.49
N SER A 49 -12.31 -19.71 8.03
CA SER A 49 -11.63 -19.58 9.31
C SER A 49 -12.63 -19.37 10.45
N ILE A 50 -12.30 -19.91 11.61
CA ILE A 50 -13.11 -19.78 12.82
C ILE A 50 -12.90 -18.46 13.56
N GLY A 51 -11.88 -17.67 13.18
CA GLY A 51 -11.54 -16.41 13.83
C GLY A 51 -10.23 -15.81 13.30
N TRP A 52 -9.94 -14.56 13.68
CA TRP A 52 -8.75 -13.83 13.22
C TRP A 52 -7.44 -14.59 13.46
N SER A 53 -7.30 -15.24 14.62
CA SER A 53 -6.08 -16.01 14.94
C SER A 53 -5.83 -17.15 13.95
N ASP A 54 -6.88 -17.84 13.50
CA ASP A 54 -6.74 -18.92 12.51
C ASP A 54 -6.39 -18.34 11.12
N CYS A 55 -6.99 -17.22 10.71
CA CYS A 55 -6.59 -16.53 9.48
C CYS A 55 -5.15 -16.05 9.48
N LEU A 56 -4.72 -15.37 10.55
CA LEU A 56 -3.36 -14.90 10.68
C LEU A 56 -2.37 -16.06 10.66
N ASN A 57 -2.67 -17.14 11.38
CA ASN A 57 -1.83 -18.34 11.37
C ASN A 57 -1.72 -18.94 9.97
N LYS A 58 -2.81 -19.00 9.20
CA LYS A 58 -2.77 -19.48 7.80
C LYS A 58 -1.87 -18.61 6.92
N TRP A 59 -2.03 -17.29 6.97
CA TRP A 59 -1.16 -16.38 6.20
C TRP A 59 0.29 -16.44 6.64
N PHE A 60 0.59 -16.52 7.94
CA PHE A 60 1.96 -16.63 8.44
C PHE A 60 2.61 -17.98 8.13
N LYS A 61 1.81 -19.05 8.05
CA LYS A 61 2.30 -20.41 7.74
C LYS A 61 2.94 -20.48 6.36
N GLU A 62 2.54 -19.63 5.43
CA GLU A 62 3.18 -19.49 4.13
C GLU A 62 4.68 -19.15 4.23
N GLY A 63 5.12 -18.57 5.35
CA GLY A 63 6.54 -18.36 5.64
C GLY A 63 7.34 -19.66 5.79
N ASP A 64 6.69 -20.81 6.05
CA ASP A 64 7.34 -22.13 6.07
C ASP A 64 7.91 -22.48 4.68
N ASP A 65 7.31 -21.94 3.62
CA ASP A 65 7.66 -22.18 2.21
C ASP A 65 8.41 -20.98 1.58
N PHE A 66 8.92 -20.05 2.39
CA PHE A 66 9.63 -18.85 1.94
C PHE A 66 11.10 -18.84 2.36
N GLU A 67 11.99 -18.46 1.44
CA GLU A 67 13.40 -18.16 1.74
C GLU A 67 13.78 -16.77 1.23
N TYR A 68 14.33 -15.93 2.12
CA TYR A 68 14.75 -14.58 1.77
C TYR A 68 15.80 -14.58 0.65
N GLY A 69 15.60 -13.74 -0.36
CA GLY A 69 16.45 -13.64 -1.55
C GLY A 69 16.07 -14.63 -2.65
N THR A 70 15.46 -15.77 -2.29
CA THR A 70 14.99 -16.81 -3.22
C THR A 70 13.50 -16.63 -3.55
N GLY A 71 12.67 -16.33 -2.55
CA GLY A 71 11.21 -16.29 -2.66
C GLY A 71 10.57 -17.62 -2.28
N SER A 72 9.67 -18.12 -3.12
CA SER A 72 8.94 -19.37 -2.86
C SER A 72 9.81 -20.61 -3.07
N LEU A 73 9.80 -21.51 -2.08
CA LEU A 73 10.45 -22.82 -2.11
C LEU A 73 9.63 -23.88 -2.87
N THR A 74 8.33 -23.64 -3.09
CA THR A 74 7.46 -24.54 -3.87
C THR A 74 7.61 -24.33 -5.38
N GLY A 75 8.29 -23.26 -5.79
CA GLY A 75 8.35 -22.78 -7.18
C GLY A 75 7.12 -21.99 -7.61
N ASN A 76 6.15 -21.79 -6.71
CA ASN A 76 4.97 -20.97 -6.94
C ASN A 76 4.93 -19.78 -5.97
N ALA A 77 5.11 -18.56 -6.50
CA ALA A 77 5.12 -17.35 -5.67
C ALA A 77 3.81 -17.12 -4.92
N TRP A 78 2.67 -17.53 -5.48
CA TRP A 78 1.35 -17.35 -4.86
C TRP A 78 1.23 -18.00 -3.47
N ASP A 79 2.05 -19.03 -3.21
CA ASP A 79 2.03 -19.78 -1.95
C ASP A 79 2.68 -18.99 -0.80
N VAL A 80 3.36 -17.86 -1.07
CA VAL A 80 4.10 -17.08 -0.06
C VAL A 80 3.65 -15.63 0.08
N LEU A 81 2.71 -15.15 -0.75
CA LEU A 81 2.42 -13.73 -0.88
C LEU A 81 1.65 -13.14 0.32
N HIS A 82 0.82 -13.91 1.02
CA HIS A 82 0.13 -13.37 2.20
C HIS A 82 1.13 -13.12 3.33
N ALA A 83 2.06 -14.05 3.57
CA ALA A 83 3.16 -13.84 4.51
C ALA A 83 4.06 -12.67 4.07
N ALA A 84 4.45 -12.62 2.80
CA ALA A 84 5.32 -11.57 2.29
C ALA A 84 4.68 -10.17 2.40
N GLN A 85 3.37 -10.02 2.17
CA GLN A 85 2.64 -8.76 2.36
C GLN A 85 2.62 -8.31 3.83
N ILE A 86 2.44 -9.25 4.77
CA ILE A 86 2.50 -8.95 6.21
C ILE A 86 3.91 -8.49 6.61
N LEU A 87 4.94 -9.10 6.01
CA LEU A 87 6.34 -8.79 6.25
C LEU A 87 6.88 -7.68 5.32
N TYR A 88 6.02 -7.00 4.57
CA TYR A 88 6.48 -5.99 3.63
C TYR A 88 6.88 -4.71 4.35
N TRP A 89 8.14 -4.31 4.21
CA TRP A 89 8.78 -3.29 5.06
C TRP A 89 8.10 -1.92 5.02
N LYS A 90 7.48 -1.59 3.88
CA LYS A 90 6.82 -0.32 3.60
C LYS A 90 5.40 -0.28 4.16
N THR A 91 4.80 -1.44 4.43
CA THR A 91 3.46 -1.52 4.99
C THR A 91 3.47 -1.03 6.43
N ASN A 92 2.82 0.10 6.67
CA ASN A 92 2.74 0.70 8.01
C ASN A 92 1.32 1.04 8.47
N ARG A 93 0.32 0.79 7.63
CA ARG A 93 -1.08 0.86 8.01
C ARG A 93 -1.84 -0.36 7.55
N ILE A 94 -2.77 -0.80 8.39
CA ILE A 94 -3.63 -1.95 8.13
C ILE A 94 -5.05 -1.65 8.59
N GLY A 95 -6.03 -2.07 7.80
CA GLY A 95 -7.43 -2.06 8.19
C GLY A 95 -8.08 -3.36 7.76
N CYS A 96 -8.84 -3.98 8.66
CA CYS A 96 -9.37 -5.31 8.46
C CYS A 96 -10.88 -5.38 8.76
N ALA A 97 -11.56 -6.33 8.13
CA ALA A 97 -12.97 -6.57 8.35
C ALA A 97 -13.34 -8.04 8.29
N ARG A 98 -14.46 -8.36 8.94
CA ARG A 98 -15.05 -9.70 8.95
C ARG A 98 -16.49 -9.65 8.44
N GLY A 99 -16.77 -10.40 7.39
CA GLY A 99 -18.11 -10.68 6.89
C GLY A 99 -18.59 -12.07 7.32
N VAL A 100 -19.90 -12.25 7.50
CA VAL A 100 -20.50 -13.55 7.82
C VAL A 100 -21.66 -13.84 6.86
N CYS A 101 -21.56 -14.92 6.08
CA CYS A 101 -22.61 -15.42 5.20
C CYS A 101 -23.00 -16.84 5.63
N GLY A 102 -24.18 -16.98 6.23
CA GLY A 102 -24.61 -18.25 6.83
C GLY A 102 -23.66 -18.72 7.93
N CYS A 103 -23.08 -19.91 7.77
CA CYS A 103 -22.10 -20.47 8.70
C CYS A 103 -20.64 -20.14 8.33
N SER A 104 -20.41 -19.39 7.25
CA SER A 104 -19.08 -19.07 6.74
C SER A 104 -18.66 -17.67 7.14
N ALA A 105 -17.40 -17.51 7.55
CA ALA A 105 -16.79 -16.22 7.83
C ALA A 105 -15.73 -15.87 6.77
N TYR A 106 -15.68 -14.59 6.45
CA TYR A 106 -14.84 -13.97 5.43
C TYR A 106 -13.99 -12.91 6.10
N PHE A 107 -12.67 -13.02 6.00
CA PHE A 107 -11.73 -12.11 6.63
C PHE A 107 -10.92 -11.40 5.57
N VAL A 108 -10.88 -10.08 5.65
CA VAL A 108 -10.20 -9.21 4.70
C VAL A 108 -9.29 -8.28 5.48
N CYS A 109 -8.03 -8.18 5.09
CA CYS A 109 -7.15 -7.11 5.56
C CYS A 109 -6.62 -6.34 4.35
N ASN A 110 -6.79 -5.03 4.37
CA ASN A 110 -6.20 -4.11 3.43
C ASN A 110 -4.97 -3.45 4.06
N TYR A 111 -3.94 -3.25 3.25
CA TYR A 111 -2.63 -2.76 3.69
C TYR A 111 -2.27 -1.50 2.90
N ALA A 112 -1.83 -0.43 3.58
CA ALA A 112 -1.21 0.68 2.88
C ALA A 112 0.15 0.23 2.31
N TYR A 113 0.30 0.35 1.00
CA TYR A 113 1.35 -0.26 0.19
C TYR A 113 1.16 -1.78 -0.02
N THR A 114 0.78 -2.11 -1.24
CA THR A 114 0.84 -3.48 -1.76
C THR A 114 2.30 -3.90 -1.91
N LEU A 115 2.56 -5.17 -1.61
CA LEU A 115 3.79 -5.84 -2.02
C LEU A 115 3.93 -5.71 -3.55
N VAL A 116 5.10 -5.29 -4.00
CA VAL A 116 5.44 -5.24 -5.43
C VAL A 116 6.12 -6.54 -5.84
N TRP A 117 5.87 -6.97 -7.07
CA TRP A 117 6.34 -8.27 -7.56
C TRP A 117 7.86 -8.39 -7.55
N GLU A 118 8.57 -7.30 -7.79
CA GLU A 118 10.04 -7.27 -7.82
C GLU A 118 10.67 -7.44 -6.44
N GLU A 119 9.92 -7.16 -5.37
CA GLU A 119 10.39 -7.21 -3.98
C GLU A 119 9.84 -8.42 -3.22
N TYR A 120 9.04 -9.29 -3.83
CA TYR A 120 8.38 -10.38 -3.11
C TYR A 120 9.36 -11.36 -2.43
N SER A 121 10.54 -11.58 -3.02
CA SER A 121 11.59 -12.43 -2.45
C SER A 121 12.46 -11.71 -1.43
N VAL A 122 12.38 -10.37 -1.37
CA VAL A 122 13.11 -9.51 -0.44
C VAL A 122 12.17 -8.45 0.16
N PRO A 123 11.06 -8.85 0.83
CA PRO A 123 10.02 -7.90 1.24
C PRO A 123 10.48 -6.98 2.38
N TRP A 124 11.70 -7.17 2.89
CA TRP A 124 12.40 -6.22 3.74
C TRP A 124 13.89 -6.17 3.40
N LYS A 125 14.59 -5.18 3.94
CA LYS A 125 16.06 -5.17 3.91
C LYS A 125 16.61 -5.99 5.07
N ASN A 126 17.32 -7.08 4.80
CA ASN A 126 18.08 -7.81 5.82
C ASN A 126 19.17 -6.92 6.44
N GLY A 127 19.29 -6.96 7.76
CA GLY A 127 20.25 -6.13 8.49
C GLY A 127 19.95 -6.07 9.98
N VAL A 128 20.61 -5.11 10.66
CA VAL A 128 20.37 -4.88 12.09
C VAL A 128 18.99 -4.22 12.26
N PRO A 129 18.16 -4.68 13.23
CA PRO A 129 16.89 -4.02 13.52
C PRO A 129 17.07 -2.51 13.73
N CYS A 130 16.20 -1.72 13.10
CA CYS A 130 16.21 -0.26 13.15
C CYS A 130 17.46 0.46 12.61
N GLU A 131 18.34 -0.18 11.84
CA GLU A 131 19.51 0.49 11.24
C GLU A 131 19.12 1.73 10.40
N ALA A 132 17.97 1.67 9.72
CA ALA A 132 17.45 2.77 8.92
C ALA A 132 16.72 3.86 9.74
N CYS A 133 16.46 3.64 11.03
CA CYS A 133 15.64 4.50 11.89
C CYS A 133 16.16 4.54 13.33
N PRO A 134 17.45 4.87 13.56
CA PRO A 134 18.10 4.71 14.86
C PRO A 134 17.43 5.54 15.97
N ASN A 135 16.80 6.65 15.61
CA ASN A 135 16.13 7.56 16.55
C ASN A 135 14.62 7.33 16.66
N ASN A 136 14.04 6.47 15.81
CA ASN A 136 12.60 6.20 15.74
C ASN A 136 12.33 4.69 15.87
N CYS A 137 13.05 4.03 16.78
CA CYS A 137 12.95 2.58 16.97
C CYS A 137 12.12 2.24 18.21
N VAL A 138 11.07 1.44 18.02
CA VAL A 138 10.25 0.89 19.10
C VAL A 138 10.15 -0.61 18.90
N ASP A 139 10.66 -1.39 19.86
CA ASP A 139 10.64 -2.87 19.84
C ASP A 139 11.19 -3.50 18.54
N GLY A 140 12.24 -2.89 17.97
CA GLY A 140 12.87 -3.36 16.73
C GLY A 140 12.16 -2.94 15.43
N LEU A 141 11.12 -2.09 15.52
CA LEU A 141 10.38 -1.55 14.39
C LEU A 141 10.57 -0.04 14.27
N CYS A 142 10.64 0.46 13.04
CA CYS A 142 10.65 1.90 12.76
C CYS A 142 9.25 2.48 12.98
N ASP A 143 9.12 3.41 13.92
CA ASP A 143 7.85 3.99 14.34
C ASP A 143 7.84 5.51 14.08
N CYS A 144 7.21 5.90 12.97
CA CYS A 144 6.92 7.29 12.64
C CYS A 144 5.48 7.71 13.03
N GLY A 145 4.88 7.04 14.03
CA GLY A 145 3.53 7.37 14.48
C GLY A 145 2.44 7.13 13.44
N GLY A 146 2.67 6.20 12.51
CA GLY A 146 1.76 5.93 11.39
C GLY A 146 1.83 6.95 10.24
N LYS A 147 2.76 7.93 10.28
CA LYS A 147 2.93 8.91 9.21
C LYS A 147 3.21 8.23 7.87
N MET A 148 2.57 8.72 6.81
CA MET A 148 2.74 8.21 5.44
C MET A 148 2.93 9.37 4.47
N CYS A 149 3.75 9.16 3.44
CA CYS A 149 3.92 10.14 2.38
C CYS A 149 3.06 9.73 1.17
N MET A 150 1.95 10.43 1.00
CA MET A 150 0.96 10.24 -0.05
C MET A 150 1.48 10.75 -1.41
N ASN A 151 0.72 10.47 -2.48
CA ASN A 151 1.01 10.93 -3.85
C ASN A 151 2.48 10.69 -4.27
N ASP A 152 2.97 9.46 -4.10
CA ASP A 152 4.36 9.02 -4.35
C ASP A 152 5.44 9.80 -3.57
N GLY A 153 5.08 10.42 -2.44
CA GLY A 153 6.05 10.96 -1.50
C GLY A 153 6.95 9.86 -0.90
N SER A 154 8.14 10.26 -0.46
CA SER A 154 9.11 9.40 0.19
C SER A 154 9.25 9.75 1.67
N LEU A 155 9.14 8.74 2.54
CA LEU A 155 9.35 8.89 3.98
C LEU A 155 10.81 8.61 4.33
N ASP A 156 11.48 9.56 4.98
CA ASP A 156 12.76 9.31 5.64
C ASP A 156 12.48 8.67 7.01
N LEU A 157 12.91 7.41 7.21
CA LEU A 157 12.65 6.69 8.47
C LEU A 157 13.53 7.17 9.64
N GLY A 158 14.63 7.86 9.37
CA GLY A 158 15.52 8.42 10.37
C GLY A 158 15.02 9.73 10.97
N THR A 159 14.25 10.50 10.20
CA THR A 159 13.68 11.79 10.61
C THR A 159 12.15 11.80 10.71
N CYS A 160 11.47 10.83 10.10
CA CYS A 160 10.03 10.79 9.90
C CYS A 160 9.48 11.99 9.11
N GLU A 161 10.31 12.55 8.23
CA GLU A 161 9.91 13.63 7.34
C GLU A 161 9.55 13.12 5.95
N CYS A 162 8.51 13.71 5.37
CA CYS A 162 8.12 13.43 4.00
C CYS A 162 8.83 14.35 3.03
N THR A 163 9.40 13.76 1.99
CA THR A 163 9.78 14.47 0.78
C THR A 163 8.74 14.16 -0.29
N CYS A 164 7.92 15.15 -0.63
CA CYS A 164 6.97 15.02 -1.74
C CYS A 164 7.73 14.84 -3.05
N ILE A 165 7.15 14.10 -4.01
CA ILE A 165 7.79 13.63 -5.27
C ILE A 165 9.05 14.40 -5.62
N ASN A 166 10.18 13.68 -5.71
CA ASN A 166 11.49 14.23 -6.10
C ASN A 166 11.52 14.65 -7.58
N HIS A 167 10.71 15.64 -7.93
CA HIS A 167 10.73 16.34 -9.20
C HIS A 167 10.79 17.85 -8.91
N PRO A 168 11.62 18.64 -9.61
CA PRO A 168 11.81 20.07 -9.34
C PRO A 168 10.52 20.92 -9.38
N ASN A 169 9.43 20.36 -9.90
CA ASN A 169 8.11 21.00 -9.97
C ASN A 169 7.00 20.11 -9.38
N SER A 170 7.27 19.33 -8.34
CA SER A 170 6.21 18.55 -7.68
C SER A 170 5.07 19.46 -7.22
N PRO A 171 3.82 19.20 -7.62
CA PRO A 171 2.70 20.01 -7.19
C PRO A 171 2.20 19.59 -5.80
N PHE A 172 2.77 18.56 -5.16
CA PHE A 172 2.30 18.08 -3.86
C PHE A 172 3.00 18.78 -2.69
N GLN A 173 2.23 19.09 -1.67
CA GLN A 173 2.68 19.78 -0.46
C GLN A 173 1.96 19.25 0.79
N GLY A 174 2.40 19.74 1.95
CA GLY A 174 1.92 19.32 3.25
C GLY A 174 2.82 18.28 3.89
N ASP A 175 2.63 18.05 5.19
CA ASP A 175 3.49 17.18 6.02
C ASP A 175 3.49 15.71 5.56
N GLU A 176 2.44 15.28 4.87
CA GLU A 176 2.25 13.92 4.33
C GLU A 176 2.11 13.93 2.80
N CYS A 177 2.42 15.05 2.14
CA CYS A 177 2.22 15.22 0.69
C CYS A 177 0.76 15.03 0.23
N GLN A 178 -0.18 15.31 1.13
CA GLN A 178 -1.61 15.09 0.96
C GLN A 178 -2.29 16.17 0.11
N SER A 179 -1.70 17.36 0.02
CA SER A 179 -2.30 18.51 -0.66
C SER A 179 -1.73 18.72 -2.05
N LEU A 180 -2.58 19.07 -3.01
CA LEU A 180 -2.19 19.44 -4.36
C LEU A 180 -2.18 20.96 -4.51
N ASN A 181 -1.06 21.53 -4.96
CA ASN A 181 -0.87 22.93 -5.28
C ASN A 181 -1.02 23.16 -6.79
N CYS A 182 -2.20 23.64 -7.18
CA CYS A 182 -2.54 23.90 -8.57
C CYS A 182 -1.84 25.11 -9.20
N ALA A 183 -1.15 25.94 -8.40
CA ALA A 183 -0.37 27.05 -8.93
C ALA A 183 0.95 26.62 -9.59
N VAL A 184 1.38 25.37 -9.36
CA VAL A 184 2.60 24.83 -9.98
C VAL A 184 2.32 24.47 -11.43
N SER A 185 3.12 24.99 -12.35
CA SER A 185 3.01 24.70 -13.78
C SER A 185 3.34 23.23 -14.06
N SER A 186 2.47 22.54 -14.81
CA SER A 186 2.73 21.18 -15.26
C SER A 186 3.97 21.12 -16.19
N PRO A 187 4.76 20.03 -16.15
CA PRO A 187 5.83 19.78 -17.10
C PRO A 187 5.35 19.88 -18.56
N GLY A 188 6.22 20.34 -19.46
CA GLY A 188 5.84 20.54 -20.87
C GLY A 188 5.38 19.27 -21.60
N TYR A 189 5.85 18.10 -21.17
CA TYR A 189 5.45 16.82 -21.75
C TYR A 189 3.98 16.46 -21.46
N CYS A 190 3.35 17.07 -20.45
CA CYS A 190 1.94 16.86 -20.13
C CYS A 190 1.01 17.28 -21.29
N ASN A 191 1.46 18.20 -22.15
CA ASN A 191 0.73 18.65 -23.33
C ASN A 191 0.87 17.71 -24.53
N GLY A 192 1.72 16.68 -24.45
CA GLY A 192 1.98 15.74 -25.54
C GLY A 192 0.97 14.59 -25.63
N TYR A 193 0.10 14.42 -24.63
CA TYR A 193 -0.90 13.37 -24.60
C TYR A 193 -2.21 13.80 -25.27
N THR A 194 -2.86 12.87 -25.97
CA THR A 194 -4.18 13.13 -26.58
C THR A 194 -5.25 13.23 -25.50
N THR A 195 -6.22 14.13 -25.69
CA THR A 195 -7.34 14.31 -24.75
C THR A 195 -8.36 13.18 -24.82
N ASP A 196 -8.44 12.46 -25.95
CA ASP A 196 -9.42 11.38 -26.16
C ASP A 196 -9.20 10.18 -25.22
N LEU A 197 -7.97 9.99 -24.74
CA LEU A 197 -7.57 8.93 -23.80
C LEU A 197 -7.16 9.48 -22.44
N GLN A 198 -7.43 10.76 -22.17
CA GLN A 198 -7.04 11.47 -20.94
C GLN A 198 -7.45 10.72 -19.68
N ASP A 199 -8.75 10.38 -19.56
CA ASP A 199 -9.27 9.70 -18.38
C ASP A 199 -8.63 8.31 -18.20
N MET A 200 -8.36 7.61 -19.29
CA MET A 200 -7.68 6.31 -19.25
C MET A 200 -6.23 6.47 -18.81
N TYR A 201 -5.48 7.40 -19.40
CA TYR A 201 -4.08 7.64 -19.07
C TYR A 201 -3.90 8.10 -17.63
N CYS A 202 -4.74 9.02 -17.16
CA CYS A 202 -4.71 9.51 -15.79
C CYS A 202 -5.17 8.46 -14.77
N ARG A 203 -5.86 7.40 -15.20
CA ARG A 203 -6.18 6.24 -14.35
C ARG A 203 -5.04 5.23 -14.32
N ILE A 204 -4.47 4.89 -15.48
CA ILE A 204 -3.49 3.81 -15.62
C ILE A 204 -2.07 4.26 -15.20
N TYR A 205 -1.69 5.50 -15.51
CA TYR A 205 -0.35 6.01 -15.27
C TYR A 205 -0.35 6.93 -14.04
N THR A 206 0.06 6.39 -12.90
CA THR A 206 0.14 7.14 -11.62
C THR A 206 1.08 8.32 -11.71
N ASN A 207 2.22 8.18 -12.39
CA ASN A 207 3.15 9.26 -12.66
C ASN A 207 2.48 10.40 -13.45
N LEU A 208 1.71 10.07 -14.49
CA LEU A 208 0.97 11.09 -15.25
C LEU A 208 -0.08 11.78 -14.39
N ARG A 209 -0.83 11.00 -13.60
CA ARG A 209 -1.83 11.52 -12.65
C ARG A 209 -1.24 12.47 -11.62
N ASN A 210 0.02 12.27 -11.25
CA ASN A 210 0.70 13.01 -10.19
C ASN A 210 1.48 14.21 -10.74
N GLU A 211 2.16 14.07 -11.88
CA GLU A 211 2.97 15.13 -12.46
C GLU A 211 2.18 16.08 -13.38
N CYS A 212 1.05 15.64 -13.92
CA CYS A 212 0.21 16.41 -14.83
C CYS A 212 -1.19 16.68 -14.26
N PRO A 213 -1.32 17.37 -13.11
CA PRO A 213 -2.60 17.54 -12.43
C PRO A 213 -3.64 18.31 -13.26
N HIS A 214 -3.23 19.28 -14.07
CA HIS A 214 -4.09 20.01 -14.99
C HIS A 214 -4.59 19.12 -16.15
N PHE A 215 -3.69 18.35 -16.77
CA PHE A 215 -4.07 17.35 -17.77
C PHE A 215 -4.99 16.29 -17.17
N CYS A 216 -4.84 15.92 -15.91
CA CYS A 216 -5.69 14.92 -15.27
C CYS A 216 -6.92 15.51 -14.55
N LYS A 217 -7.26 16.78 -14.81
CA LYS A 217 -8.43 17.48 -14.23
C LYS A 217 -8.48 17.42 -12.69
N ARG A 218 -7.31 17.35 -12.05
CA ARG A 218 -7.16 17.48 -10.58
C ARG A 218 -6.99 18.93 -10.16
N CYS A 219 -6.65 19.80 -11.12
CA CYS A 219 -6.60 21.24 -11.01
C CYS A 219 -7.45 21.85 -12.13
N GLU A 220 -8.12 22.95 -11.81
CA GLU A 220 -8.90 23.76 -12.75
C GLU A 220 -8.04 24.81 -13.46
#